data_AF-A0A2E3FMV5-F1
#
_entry.id   AF-A0A2E3FMV5-F1
#
_cell.length_a   1.000
_cell.length_b   1.000
_cell.length_c   1.000
_cell.angle_alpha   90.00
_cell.angle_beta   90.00
_cell.angle_gamma   90.00
#
_symmetry.space_group_name_H-M   'P 1'
#
loop_
_entity.id
_entity.type
_entity.pdbx_description
1 polymer ?
#
loop_
_entity_poly.entity_id
_entity_poly.type
_entity_poly.pdbx_seq_one_letter_code
_entity_poly.pdbx_strand_id
1 'polypeptide(L)'
;MFDVSRLFGKGIRNTLLLKNGLQLSYNGPYVVVGTDTVMDQFHVNTFCTAEYTMSVDYDTNNKEIIKILVSATPSNSSVTVYGRSNMGNDLVVVTTTVNNSYVRVILNPAQKTPTTTYAGAKVIFSATYFQTQNALQGGDAELINSGNNYDNTNVNSGQGGGSGY
;
A
#
# COMPACT_ATOMS: atom_id res chain seq x y z
N MET A 1 16.76 -24.59 -13.49
CA MET A 1 16.66 -23.62 -12.37
C MET A 1 16.19 -22.30 -12.95
N PHE A 2 15.23 -21.63 -12.31
CA PHE A 2 14.74 -20.32 -12.74
C PHE A 2 15.77 -19.24 -12.39
N ASP A 3 16.20 -18.45 -13.38
CA ASP A 3 17.23 -17.41 -13.21
C ASP A 3 16.63 -16.02 -13.38
N VAL A 4 16.46 -15.33 -12.24
CA VAL A 4 15.89 -13.98 -12.17
C VAL A 4 16.85 -12.89 -12.65
N SER A 5 18.16 -13.15 -12.73
CA SER A 5 19.15 -12.14 -13.16
C SER A 5 18.98 -11.74 -14.63
N ARG A 6 18.36 -12.61 -15.43
CA ARG A 6 18.00 -12.35 -16.82
C ARG A 6 16.73 -11.50 -16.97
N LEU A 7 15.90 -11.46 -15.93
CA LEU A 7 14.60 -10.78 -15.92
C LEU A 7 14.73 -9.33 -15.42
N PHE A 8 15.68 -9.09 -14.51
CA PHE A 8 15.86 -7.78 -13.87
C PHE A 8 17.25 -7.18 -14.12
N GLY A 9 17.39 -5.87 -13.89
CA GLY A 9 18.68 -5.17 -13.88
C GLY A 9 18.60 -3.88 -13.04
N LYS A 10 19.73 -3.17 -12.91
CA LYS A 10 19.74 -1.82 -12.34
C LYS A 10 19.28 -0.83 -13.41
N GLY A 11 18.17 -0.16 -13.15
CA GLY A 11 17.64 0.92 -13.97
C GLY A 11 18.26 2.27 -13.61
N ILE A 12 17.94 3.28 -14.42
CA ILE A 12 18.28 4.68 -14.14
C ILE A 12 17.66 5.13 -12.81
N ARG A 13 18.27 6.11 -12.13
CA ARG A 13 17.78 6.63 -10.83
C ARG A 13 17.57 5.54 -9.75
N ASN A 14 18.46 4.54 -9.72
CA ASN A 14 18.42 3.44 -8.76
C ASN A 14 17.09 2.65 -8.76
N THR A 15 16.47 2.54 -9.93
CA THR A 15 15.23 1.77 -10.12
C THR A 15 15.53 0.30 -10.43
N LEU A 16 14.55 -0.58 -10.25
CA LEU A 16 14.61 -1.94 -10.76
C LEU A 16 14.17 -1.96 -12.24
N LEU A 17 15.08 -2.32 -13.14
CA LEU A 17 14.76 -2.45 -14.57
C LEU A 17 14.11 -3.80 -14.84
N LEU A 18 12.89 -3.79 -15.38
CA LEU A 18 12.23 -4.96 -15.95
C LEU A 18 12.67 -5.14 -17.41
N LYS A 19 13.33 -6.26 -17.75
CA LYS A 19 13.86 -6.50 -19.10
C LYS A 19 12.83 -7.17 -20.00
N ASN A 20 12.93 -6.95 -21.32
CA ASN A 20 12.20 -7.70 -22.35
C ASN A 20 10.66 -7.70 -22.20
N GLY A 21 10.07 -6.58 -21.80
CA GLY A 21 8.62 -6.48 -21.63
C GLY A 21 8.08 -7.36 -20.50
N LEU A 22 8.92 -7.68 -19.51
CA LEU A 22 8.52 -8.43 -18.32
C LEU A 22 7.35 -7.74 -17.62
N GLN A 23 6.34 -8.53 -17.29
CA GLN A 23 5.15 -8.12 -16.58
C GLN A 23 5.10 -8.79 -15.20
N LEU A 24 4.33 -8.20 -14.29
CA LEU A 24 4.08 -8.76 -12.97
C LEU A 24 2.73 -9.47 -12.99
N SER A 25 2.68 -10.68 -12.44
CA SER A 25 1.46 -11.47 -12.26
C SER A 25 1.30 -11.84 -10.79
N TYR A 26 0.09 -11.74 -10.28
CA TYR A 26 -0.25 -11.93 -8.87
C TYR A 26 -1.29 -13.03 -8.76
N ASN A 27 -1.03 -14.04 -7.93
CA ASN A 27 -1.92 -15.20 -7.76
C ASN A 27 -2.48 -15.33 -6.33
N GLY A 28 -1.93 -14.64 -5.34
CA GLY A 28 -2.47 -14.64 -3.98
C GLY A 28 -1.41 -14.56 -2.87
N PRO A 29 -1.79 -14.85 -1.61
CA PRO A 29 -3.13 -15.33 -1.18
C PRO A 29 -4.24 -14.28 -1.37
N TYR A 30 -5.51 -14.73 -1.43
CA TYR A 30 -6.66 -13.82 -1.47
C TYR A 30 -7.28 -13.62 -0.09
N VAL A 31 -7.88 -12.46 0.11
CA VAL A 31 -8.73 -12.10 1.26
C VAL A 31 -10.20 -12.22 0.84
N VAL A 32 -11.05 -12.81 1.69
CA VAL A 32 -12.50 -12.89 1.44
C VAL A 32 -13.18 -11.73 2.13
N VAL A 33 -13.94 -10.92 1.37
CA VAL A 33 -14.56 -9.69 1.87
C VAL A 33 -15.88 -10.01 2.57
N GLY A 34 -15.90 -9.81 3.89
CA GLY A 34 -17.09 -9.58 4.70
C GLY A 34 -17.10 -8.15 5.27
N THR A 35 -17.98 -7.90 6.24
CA THR A 35 -18.03 -6.61 6.94
C THR A 35 -16.72 -6.33 7.68
N ASP A 36 -16.20 -5.12 7.55
CA ASP A 36 -14.98 -4.61 8.18
C ASP A 36 -13.75 -5.51 8.03
N THR A 37 -13.59 -6.09 6.83
CA THR A 37 -12.46 -6.97 6.52
C THR A 37 -11.18 -6.16 6.40
N VAL A 38 -10.18 -6.46 7.22
CA VAL A 38 -8.85 -5.85 7.09
C VAL A 38 -8.08 -6.55 5.96
N MET A 39 -7.81 -5.82 4.88
CA MET A 39 -7.02 -6.32 3.76
C MET A 39 -5.52 -6.25 4.04
N ASP A 40 -5.09 -5.13 4.62
CA ASP A 40 -3.69 -4.88 4.95
C ASP A 40 -3.58 -4.02 6.22
N GLN A 41 -2.49 -4.20 6.95
CA GLN A 41 -2.19 -3.45 8.15
C GLN A 41 -0.69 -3.19 8.29
N PHE A 42 -0.31 -1.94 8.51
CA PHE A 42 1.08 -1.56 8.78
C PHE A 42 1.17 -0.51 9.89
N HIS A 43 2.31 -0.49 10.59
CA HIS A 43 2.58 0.50 11.62
C HIS A 43 3.18 1.78 11.01
N VAL A 44 2.73 2.95 11.47
CA VAL A 44 3.21 4.23 10.90
C VAL A 44 4.67 4.57 11.22
N ASN A 45 5.33 3.86 12.13
CA ASN A 45 6.80 3.94 12.27
C ASN A 45 7.53 3.31 11.09
N THR A 46 6.94 2.28 10.46
CA THR A 46 7.60 1.55 9.38
C THR A 46 7.29 2.20 8.04
N PHE A 47 6.01 2.44 7.75
CA PHE A 47 5.54 3.05 6.51
C PHE A 47 4.50 4.13 6.80
N CYS A 48 4.60 5.28 6.14
CA CYS A 48 3.64 6.38 6.32
C CYS A 48 2.64 6.48 5.17
N THR A 49 3.00 5.97 4.00
CA THR A 49 2.15 5.95 2.82
C THR A 49 2.31 4.64 2.05
N ALA A 50 1.25 4.28 1.32
CA ALA A 50 1.25 3.11 0.47
C ALA A 50 0.34 3.32 -0.74
N GLU A 51 0.74 2.76 -1.88
CA GLU A 51 -0.08 2.67 -3.09
C GLU A 51 -0.48 1.21 -3.30
N TYR A 52 -1.76 0.96 -3.59
CA TYR A 52 -2.26 -0.38 -3.85
C TYR A 52 -2.91 -0.48 -5.23
N THR A 53 -2.71 -1.63 -5.87
CA THR A 53 -3.55 -2.11 -6.98
C THR A 53 -4.25 -3.39 -6.52
N MET A 54 -5.57 -3.35 -6.42
CA MET A 54 -6.43 -4.41 -5.91
C MET A 54 -7.25 -5.00 -7.06
N SER A 55 -7.26 -6.33 -7.18
CA SER A 55 -8.15 -7.06 -8.06
C SER A 55 -9.22 -7.76 -7.21
N VAL A 56 -10.47 -7.43 -7.48
CA VAL A 56 -11.65 -7.93 -6.78
C VAL A 56 -12.43 -8.84 -7.72
N ASP A 57 -12.66 -10.08 -7.29
CA ASP A 57 -13.36 -11.11 -8.05
C ASP A 57 -14.49 -11.70 -7.20
N TYR A 58 -15.74 -11.44 -7.59
CA TYR A 58 -16.91 -12.00 -6.92
C TYR A 58 -17.44 -13.23 -7.64
N ASP A 59 -17.63 -13.13 -8.96
CA ASP A 59 -18.04 -14.22 -9.82
C ASP A 59 -17.55 -14.00 -11.28
N THR A 60 -18.04 -14.83 -12.21
CA THR A 60 -17.67 -14.75 -13.63
C THR A 60 -17.92 -13.37 -14.26
N ASN A 61 -18.97 -12.66 -13.82
CA ASN A 61 -19.45 -11.42 -14.44
C ASN A 61 -19.12 -10.18 -13.62
N ASN A 62 -18.82 -10.34 -12.33
CA ASN A 62 -18.59 -9.26 -11.40
C ASN A 62 -17.10 -9.24 -11.01
N LYS A 63 -16.36 -8.38 -11.71
CA LYS A 63 -14.92 -8.14 -11.48
C LYS A 63 -14.65 -6.65 -11.43
N GLU A 64 -13.67 -6.28 -10.62
CA GLU A 64 -13.27 -4.90 -10.42
C GLU A 64 -11.76 -4.81 -10.17
N ILE A 65 -11.12 -3.79 -10.71
CA ILE A 65 -9.78 -3.37 -10.34
C ILE A 65 -9.83 -1.97 -9.75
N ILE A 66 -9.13 -1.78 -8.61
CA ILE A 66 -9.13 -0.53 -7.86
C ILE A 66 -7.68 -0.15 -7.57
N LYS A 67 -7.38 1.14 -7.74
CA LYS A 67 -6.11 1.74 -7.36
C LYS A 67 -6.34 2.80 -6.28
N ILE A 68 -5.63 2.66 -5.17
CA ILE A 68 -5.77 3.56 -4.02
C ILE A 68 -4.41 4.09 -3.55
N LEU A 69 -4.44 5.31 -3.00
CA LEU A 69 -3.35 5.89 -2.21
C LEU A 69 -3.80 5.93 -0.75
N VAL A 70 -2.92 5.52 0.14
CA VAL A 70 -3.10 5.62 1.60
C VAL A 70 -2.00 6.51 2.15
N SER A 71 -2.37 7.43 3.04
CA SER A 71 -1.44 8.24 3.82
C SER A 71 -1.90 8.30 5.26
N ALA A 72 -0.98 8.20 6.21
CA ALA A 72 -1.34 8.13 7.61
C ALA A 72 -0.36 8.84 8.54
N THR A 73 -0.91 9.24 9.68
CA THR A 73 -0.22 9.71 10.89
C THR A 73 -0.59 8.75 12.04
N PRO A 74 0.01 8.88 13.25
CA PRO A 74 -0.30 8.01 14.39
C PRO A 74 -1.77 7.96 14.81
N SER A 75 -2.55 8.99 14.46
CA SER A 75 -3.94 9.15 14.90
C SER A 75 -4.93 9.33 13.76
N ASN A 76 -4.47 9.40 12.50
CA ASN A 76 -5.34 9.66 11.36
C ASN A 76 -4.86 8.96 10.10
N SER A 77 -5.78 8.63 9.20
CA SER A 77 -5.46 8.14 7.87
C SER A 77 -6.37 8.77 6.82
N SER A 78 -5.87 8.81 5.60
CA SER A 78 -6.58 9.22 4.41
C SER A 78 -6.42 8.15 3.35
N VAL A 79 -7.51 7.87 2.64
CA VAL A 79 -7.53 7.01 1.46
C VAL A 79 -8.10 7.77 0.28
N THR A 80 -7.47 7.62 -0.88
CA THR A 80 -7.95 8.20 -2.13
C THR A 80 -8.02 7.10 -3.18
N VAL A 81 -9.22 6.84 -3.70
CA VAL A 81 -9.41 6.00 -4.88
C VAL A 81 -9.16 6.87 -6.11
N TYR A 82 -8.09 6.60 -6.84
CA TYR A 82 -7.70 7.39 -8.01
C TYR A 82 -7.88 6.65 -9.34
N GLY A 83 -8.19 5.36 -9.28
CA GLY A 83 -8.52 4.56 -10.45
C GLY A 83 -9.46 3.42 -10.08
N ARG A 84 -10.51 3.24 -10.88
CA ARG A 84 -11.49 2.16 -10.73
C ARG A 84 -11.99 1.74 -12.10
N SER A 85 -12.04 0.44 -12.35
CA SER A 85 -12.69 -0.14 -13.53
C SER A 85 -13.42 -1.40 -13.09
N ASN A 86 -14.70 -1.50 -13.44
CA ASN A 86 -15.58 -2.59 -13.04
C ASN A 86 -16.53 -2.95 -14.18
N MET A 87 -17.23 -4.07 -14.02
CA MET A 87 -18.22 -4.57 -15.00
C MET A 87 -19.62 -3.96 -14.80
N GLY A 88 -19.70 -2.72 -14.28
CA GLY A 88 -20.94 -1.96 -14.09
C GLY A 88 -21.39 -1.79 -12.64
N ASN A 89 -20.78 -2.51 -11.69
CA ASN A 89 -21.08 -2.37 -10.27
C ASN A 89 -19.78 -2.28 -9.45
N ASP A 90 -19.79 -1.43 -8.44
CA ASP A 90 -18.77 -1.45 -7.39
C ASP A 90 -18.98 -2.71 -6.55
N LEU A 91 -17.91 -3.47 -6.29
CA LEU A 91 -17.97 -4.70 -5.51
C LEU A 91 -17.56 -4.46 -4.06
N VAL A 92 -16.69 -3.48 -3.82
CA VAL A 92 -16.20 -3.13 -2.48
C VAL A 92 -16.15 -1.61 -2.26
N VAL A 93 -16.34 -1.24 -1.01
CA VAL A 93 -16.04 0.09 -0.47
C VAL A 93 -14.75 -0.01 0.32
N VAL A 94 -13.82 0.88 0.02
CA VAL A 94 -12.50 0.93 0.67
C VAL A 94 -12.48 2.08 1.66
N THR A 95 -12.10 1.79 2.90
CA THR A 95 -11.87 2.80 3.93
C THR A 95 -10.55 2.55 4.63
N THR A 96 -10.07 3.54 5.37
CA THR A 96 -8.91 3.39 6.25
C THR A 96 -9.23 3.85 7.65
N THR A 97 -8.63 3.19 8.63
CA THR A 97 -8.68 3.62 10.04
C THR A 97 -7.29 3.53 10.64
N VAL A 98 -7.07 4.22 11.76
CA VAL A 98 -5.87 4.07 12.57
C VAL A 98 -6.27 3.67 13.98
N ASN A 99 -5.62 2.63 14.51
CA ASN A 99 -5.77 2.20 15.89
C ASN A 99 -4.40 1.88 16.46
N ASN A 100 -4.02 2.54 17.57
CA ASN A 100 -2.71 2.39 18.20
C ASN A 100 -1.55 2.52 17.17
N SER A 101 -1.57 3.56 16.33
CA SER A 101 -0.55 3.80 15.30
C SER A 101 -0.46 2.72 14.20
N TYR A 102 -1.38 1.76 14.16
CA TYR A 102 -1.55 0.83 13.04
C TYR A 102 -2.60 1.36 12.07
N VAL A 103 -2.20 1.55 10.83
CA VAL A 103 -3.10 1.85 9.71
C VAL A 103 -3.72 0.54 9.26
N ARG A 104 -5.04 0.54 9.08
CA ARG A 104 -5.78 -0.59 8.51
C ARG A 104 -6.44 -0.15 7.22
N VAL A 105 -6.21 -0.89 6.14
CA VAL A 105 -7.01 -0.78 4.91
C VAL A 105 -8.17 -1.76 5.04
N ILE A 106 -9.38 -1.22 5.09
CA ILE A 106 -10.60 -1.97 5.37
C ILE A 106 -11.44 -2.05 4.11
N LEU A 107 -11.93 -3.25 3.83
CA LEU A 107 -12.85 -3.53 2.74
C LEU A 107 -14.20 -3.89 3.33
N ASN A 108 -15.23 -3.23 2.82
CA ASN A 108 -16.63 -3.57 3.07
C ASN A 108 -17.29 -3.95 1.74
N PRO A 109 -18.19 -4.96 1.72
CA PRO A 109 -18.85 -5.34 0.49
C PRO A 109 -19.83 -4.24 0.07
N ALA A 110 -19.81 -3.87 -1.20
CA ALA A 110 -20.76 -2.91 -1.75
C ALA A 110 -22.17 -3.53 -1.83
N GLN A 111 -23.19 -2.68 -1.88
CA GLN A 111 -24.58 -3.10 -2.07
C GLN A 111 -24.78 -3.67 -3.47
N LYS A 112 -25.42 -4.85 -3.56
CA LYS A 112 -25.79 -5.51 -4.81
C LYS A 112 -27.26 -5.28 -5.14
N THR A 113 -28.10 -5.38 -4.10
CA THR A 113 -29.52 -5.02 -4.12
C THR A 113 -29.82 -4.30 -2.80
N PRO A 114 -31.04 -3.76 -2.57
CA PRO A 114 -31.39 -3.13 -1.30
C PRO A 114 -31.26 -4.03 -0.05
N THR A 115 -31.15 -5.35 -0.23
CA THR A 115 -31.10 -6.34 0.86
C THR A 115 -29.89 -7.26 0.80
N THR A 116 -29.05 -7.16 -0.23
CA THR A 116 -27.90 -8.05 -0.42
C THR A 116 -26.66 -7.28 -0.82
N THR A 117 -25.50 -7.82 -0.49
CA THR A 117 -24.19 -7.23 -0.80
C THR A 117 -23.34 -8.18 -1.63
N TYR A 118 -22.23 -7.68 -2.16
CA TYR A 118 -21.18 -8.50 -2.77
C TYR A 118 -20.27 -9.19 -1.74
N ALA A 119 -20.78 -9.51 -0.55
CA ALA A 119 -20.05 -10.27 0.46
C ALA A 119 -19.61 -11.64 -0.08
N GLY A 120 -18.37 -12.02 0.20
CA GLY A 120 -17.72 -13.21 -0.36
C GLY A 120 -16.81 -12.93 -1.56
N ALA A 121 -16.74 -11.68 -2.03
CA ALA A 121 -15.76 -11.28 -3.04
C ALA A 121 -14.32 -11.59 -2.57
N LYS A 122 -13.49 -12.07 -3.48
CA LYS A 122 -12.08 -12.38 -3.23
C LYS A 122 -11.22 -11.24 -3.72
N VAL A 123 -10.29 -10.80 -2.88
CA VAL A 123 -9.37 -9.70 -3.21
C VAL A 123 -7.93 -10.18 -3.12
N ILE A 124 -7.19 -9.94 -4.19
CA ILE A 124 -5.73 -9.96 -4.19
C ILE A 124 -5.23 -8.54 -4.42
N PHE A 125 -4.04 -8.22 -3.91
CA PHE A 125 -3.46 -6.91 -4.10
C PHE A 125 -1.95 -6.98 -4.32
N SER A 126 -1.43 -5.91 -4.89
CA SER A 126 -0.01 -5.55 -4.85
C SER A 126 0.12 -4.16 -4.27
N ALA A 127 1.19 -3.93 -3.50
CA ALA A 127 1.40 -2.68 -2.80
C ALA A 127 2.83 -2.17 -2.98
N THR A 128 2.96 -0.85 -3.06
CA THR A 128 4.24 -0.14 -2.91
C THR A 128 4.19 0.65 -1.62
N TYR A 129 5.08 0.34 -0.68
CA TYR A 129 5.15 1.00 0.62
C TYR A 129 6.27 2.04 0.65
N PHE A 130 6.01 3.18 1.26
CA PHE A 130 7.00 4.23 1.44
C PHE A 130 7.31 4.38 2.93
N GLN A 131 8.59 4.24 3.26
CA GLN A 131 9.05 4.25 4.63
C GLN A 131 8.87 5.61 5.29
N THR A 132 8.52 5.57 6.57
CA THR A 132 8.48 6.75 7.40
C THR A 132 9.89 7.31 7.59
N GLN A 133 10.09 8.58 7.24
CA GLN A 133 11.39 9.23 7.33
C GLN A 133 11.58 10.04 8.63
N ASN A 134 10.48 10.45 9.25
CA ASN A 134 10.50 11.20 10.51
C ASN A 134 10.09 10.28 11.65
N ALA A 135 10.91 10.21 12.69
CA ALA A 135 10.53 9.53 13.92
C ALA A 135 9.18 10.06 14.42
N LEU A 136 8.32 9.17 14.92
CA LEU A 136 7.19 9.65 15.70
C LEU A 136 7.73 10.38 16.93
N GLN A 137 7.17 11.54 17.23
CA GLN A 137 7.58 12.34 18.37
C GLN A 137 7.49 11.47 19.65
N GLY A 138 8.63 11.02 20.15
CA GLY A 138 8.74 10.14 21.33
C GLY A 138 8.99 8.65 21.09
N GLY A 139 9.19 8.19 19.84
CA GLY A 139 9.64 6.83 19.53
C GLY A 139 11.04 6.82 18.92
N ASP A 140 11.93 5.97 19.42
CA ASP A 140 13.24 5.77 18.83
C ASP A 140 13.08 5.36 17.35
N ALA A 141 13.73 6.09 16.43
CA ALA A 141 13.75 5.71 15.03
C ALA A 141 14.51 4.38 14.89
N GLU A 142 13.82 3.31 14.54
CA GLU A 142 14.47 2.09 14.11
C GLU A 142 15.06 2.33 12.71
N LEU A 143 16.27 2.86 12.67
CA LEU A 143 17.03 3.05 11.42
C LEU A 143 17.32 1.67 10.84
N ILE A 144 16.54 1.26 9.83
CA ILE A 144 16.88 0.07 9.04
C ILE A 144 18.17 0.42 8.28
N ASN A 145 19.27 -0.23 8.67
CA ASN A 145 20.58 -0.08 8.02
C ASN A 145 20.48 -0.60 6.57
N SER A 146 20.12 0.28 5.63
CA SER A 146 19.74 -0.11 4.28
C SER A 146 20.94 -0.51 3.39
N GLY A 147 22.17 -0.58 3.93
CA GLY A 147 23.39 -0.94 3.20
C GLY A 147 23.75 -0.07 2.00
N ASN A 148 22.92 0.93 1.69
CA ASN A 148 23.11 1.86 0.60
C ASN A 148 23.64 3.14 1.23
N ASN A 149 24.94 3.40 1.07
CA ASN A 149 25.49 4.74 1.19
C ASN A 149 24.86 5.60 0.09
N TYR A 150 23.63 6.05 0.31
CA TYR A 150 23.09 7.17 -0.41
C TYR A 150 23.98 8.37 -0.09
N ASP A 151 24.41 9.06 -1.14
CA ASP A 151 25.12 10.33 -1.03
C ASP A 151 24.35 11.25 -0.07
N ASN A 152 24.92 11.42 1.13
CA ASN A 152 24.29 12.10 2.26
C ASN A 152 24.24 13.62 2.09
N THR A 153 24.60 14.13 0.91
CA THR A 153 24.61 15.57 0.58
C THR A 153 23.21 16.17 0.40
N ASN A 154 22.18 15.34 0.20
CA ASN A 154 20.77 15.78 0.10
C ASN A 154 19.88 15.31 1.26
N VAL A 155 20.44 14.61 2.26
CA VAL A 155 19.72 14.40 3.52
C VAL A 155 19.93 15.67 4.31
N ASN A 156 18.82 16.35 4.63
CA ASN A 156 18.84 17.59 5.40
C ASN A 156 19.46 17.30 6.77
N SER A 157 20.79 17.44 6.88
CA SER A 157 21.50 17.40 8.14
C SER A 157 21.04 18.63 8.89
N GLY A 158 20.08 18.46 9.80
CA GLY A 158 19.59 19.53 10.64
C GLY A 158 20.78 20.18 11.33
N GLN A 159 21.19 21.34 10.82
CA GLN A 159 22.05 22.24 11.56
C GLN A 159 21.25 22.61 12.81
N GLY A 160 21.65 22.05 13.94
CA GLY A 160 21.24 22.54 15.26
C GLY A 160 21.61 24.01 15.34
N GLY A 161 20.64 24.88 15.08
CA GLY A 161 20.75 26.30 15.30
C GLY A 161 21.00 26.52 16.79
N GLY A 162 22.21 26.98 17.12
CA GLY A 162 22.53 27.44 18.46
C GLY A 162 21.60 28.58 18.86
N SER A 163 20.97 28.45 20.01
CA SER A 163 20.34 29.56 20.71
C SER A 163 21.34 30.08 21.74
N GLY A 164 21.99 31.19 21.42
CA GLY A 164 22.65 31.99 22.44
C GLY A 164 21.59 32.66 23.30
N TYR A 165 21.65 32.41 24.60
CA TYR A 165 21.71 33.38 25.70
C TYR A 165 22.36 32.70 26.89
#